data_AF-A0A2E9VJK7-F1
#
_entry.id   AF-A0A2E9VJK7-F1
#
_cell.length_a   1.000
_cell.length_b   1.000
_cell.length_c   1.000
_cell.angle_alpha   90.00
_cell.angle_beta   90.00
_cell.angle_gamma   90.00
#
_symmetry.space_group_name_H-M   'P 1'
#
loop_
_entity.id
_entity.type
_entity.pdbx_description
1 polymer ?
#
loop_
_entity_poly.entity_id
_entity_poly.type
_entity_poly.pdbx_seq_one_letter_code
_entity_poly.pdbx_strand_id
1 'polypeptide(L)'
;MTDSIGYVGSSNFSEASADKFECGVLITCPETIKQVRTEFVDEIIQYSHPTDMSALKEATIFIGDFRTDLARLMVSLGDQLAGSNGQHPTLESLQEIIEVIDAIEGGLLCLDEYSEHEKSSELLSQVSEVIDIQSLRKLRDLLEHYDSHLLELAEFSVEDFINSYLNEPEIAKEAYDEHVDKYIQLATNAAEDKEQQLHDAAKKELKEAASLATRFVRSSENALEKMKELENSIWDFDNT
;
A
#
# COMPACT_ATOMS: atom_id res chain seq x y z
N MET A 1 9.11 26.89 -20.16
CA MET A 1 8.43 28.19 -20.05
C MET A 1 9.30 29.12 -19.24
N THR A 2 9.43 30.39 -19.64
CA THR A 2 10.22 31.40 -18.94
C THR A 2 9.28 32.45 -18.32
N ASP A 3 9.85 33.40 -17.57
CA ASP A 3 9.09 34.52 -16.98
C ASP A 3 8.53 35.49 -18.03
N SER A 4 8.91 35.34 -19.30
CA SER A 4 8.57 36.28 -20.37
C SER A 4 7.86 35.61 -21.56
N ILE A 5 8.00 34.29 -21.72
CA ILE A 5 7.40 33.54 -22.82
C ILE A 5 6.93 32.16 -22.31
N GLY A 6 5.63 31.90 -22.46
CA GLY A 6 5.02 30.59 -22.28
C GLY A 6 4.71 29.94 -23.62
N TYR A 7 4.85 28.62 -23.70
CA TYR A 7 4.37 27.82 -24.83
C TYR A 7 3.47 26.73 -24.28
N VAL A 8 2.29 26.58 -24.88
CA VAL A 8 1.37 25.47 -24.62
C VAL A 8 0.92 24.94 -25.97
N GLY A 9 1.15 23.66 -26.23
CA GLY A 9 0.80 23.07 -27.50
C GLY A 9 1.12 21.58 -27.54
N SER A 10 0.83 20.99 -28.71
CA SER A 10 1.06 19.58 -28.98
C SER A 10 2.48 19.27 -29.43
N SER A 11 3.41 20.23 -29.31
CA SER A 11 4.79 20.01 -29.72
C SER A 11 5.55 19.25 -28.66
N ASN A 12 6.10 18.11 -29.08
CA ASN A 12 6.87 17.23 -28.22
C ASN A 12 8.35 17.39 -28.59
N PHE A 13 9.27 17.39 -27.63
CA PHE A 13 10.72 17.47 -27.91
C PHE A 13 11.34 16.13 -28.35
N SER A 14 10.59 15.27 -29.04
CA SER A 14 11.06 13.94 -29.48
C SER A 14 11.27 13.88 -30.99
N GLU A 15 12.24 13.08 -31.45
CA GLU A 15 12.48 12.91 -32.90
C GLU A 15 11.25 12.37 -33.65
N ALA A 16 10.40 11.60 -32.95
CA ALA A 16 9.18 11.00 -33.49
C ALA A 16 8.06 12.00 -33.82
N SER A 17 8.22 13.28 -33.46
CA SER A 17 7.25 14.34 -33.78
C SER A 17 7.69 15.28 -34.90
N ALA A 18 8.93 15.15 -35.40
CA ALA A 18 9.52 16.04 -36.39
C ALA A 18 8.72 16.14 -37.72
N ASP A 19 8.02 15.07 -38.10
CA ASP A 19 7.23 15.00 -39.34
C ASP A 19 5.70 15.09 -39.10
N LYS A 20 5.27 15.45 -37.88
CA LYS A 20 3.84 15.55 -37.54
C LYS A 20 3.36 16.99 -37.59
N PHE A 21 2.10 17.18 -37.97
CA PHE A 21 1.45 18.48 -37.86
C PHE A 21 1.20 18.79 -36.38
N GLU A 22 1.91 19.78 -35.85
CA GLU A 22 1.79 20.24 -34.47
C GLU A 22 1.13 21.62 -34.41
N CYS A 23 0.38 21.89 -33.34
CA CYS A 23 -0.25 23.17 -33.10
C CYS A 23 0.04 23.61 -31.66
N GLY A 24 0.27 24.91 -31.47
CA GLY A 24 0.48 25.47 -30.14
C GLY A 24 0.34 26.99 -30.12
N VAL A 25 0.28 27.52 -28.92
CA VAL A 25 0.14 28.94 -28.64
C VAL A 25 1.38 29.44 -27.93
N LEU A 26 1.94 30.53 -28.43
CA LEU A 26 2.96 31.32 -27.75
C LEU A 26 2.27 32.42 -26.95
N ILE A 27 2.52 32.44 -25.65
CA ILE A 27 1.97 33.38 -24.70
C ILE A 27 3.09 34.33 -24.30
N THR A 28 2.91 35.64 -24.51
CA THR A 28 3.86 36.69 -24.11
C THR A 28 3.26 37.66 -23.08
N CYS A 29 2.02 37.42 -22.66
CA CYS A 29 1.31 38.22 -21.67
C CYS A 29 1.83 37.87 -20.26
N PRO A 30 2.51 38.79 -19.54
CA PRO A 30 3.12 38.50 -18.24
C PRO A 30 2.13 38.01 -17.19
N GLU A 31 0.92 38.57 -17.16
CA GLU A 31 -0.13 38.23 -16.21
C GLU A 31 -0.62 36.79 -16.43
N THR A 32 -0.80 36.39 -17.69
CA THR A 32 -1.20 35.02 -18.06
C THR A 32 -0.08 34.02 -17.76
N ILE A 33 1.18 34.38 -18.04
CA ILE A 33 2.34 33.52 -17.71
C ILE A 33 2.42 33.30 -16.21
N LYS A 34 2.26 34.37 -15.41
CA LYS A 34 2.28 34.28 -13.95
C LYS A 34 1.16 33.38 -13.43
N GLN A 35 -0.04 33.51 -13.97
CA GLN A 35 -1.18 32.69 -13.58
C GLN A 35 -0.96 31.21 -13.89
N VAL A 36 -0.54 30.87 -15.11
CA VAL A 36 -0.22 29.48 -15.50
C VAL A 36 0.89 28.90 -14.61
N ARG A 37 1.88 29.72 -14.26
CA ARG A 37 2.96 29.26 -13.37
C ARG A 37 2.44 28.94 -11.98
N THR A 38 1.71 29.86 -11.35
CA THR A 38 1.23 29.69 -9.98
C THR A 38 0.13 28.62 -9.85
N GLU A 39 -0.80 28.55 -10.80
CA GLU A 39 -1.95 27.64 -10.72
C GLU A 39 -1.67 26.25 -11.27
N PHE A 40 -0.57 26.04 -11.98
CA PHE A 40 -0.31 24.75 -12.63
C PHE A 40 1.14 24.29 -12.47
N VAL A 41 2.11 25.14 -12.83
CA VAL A 41 3.53 24.73 -12.78
C VAL A 41 4.01 24.55 -11.35
N ASP A 42 3.72 25.49 -10.45
CA ASP A 42 4.17 25.44 -9.06
C ASP A 42 3.47 24.30 -8.30
N GLU A 43 2.20 24.05 -8.59
CA GLU A 43 1.46 22.90 -8.06
C GLU A 43 2.08 21.58 -8.55
N ILE A 44 2.34 21.45 -9.86
CA ILE A 44 3.02 20.27 -10.40
C ILE A 44 4.39 20.09 -9.77
N ILE A 45 5.20 21.15 -9.64
CA ILE A 45 6.52 21.08 -9.00
C ILE A 45 6.41 20.60 -7.56
N GLN A 46 5.42 21.06 -6.80
CA GLN A 46 5.18 20.63 -5.43
C GLN A 46 4.95 19.12 -5.33
N TYR A 47 4.28 18.53 -6.32
CA TYR A 47 4.02 17.08 -6.39
C TYR A 47 5.00 16.31 -7.29
N SER A 48 5.99 16.98 -7.88
CA SER A 48 6.99 16.36 -8.74
C SER A 48 8.23 16.00 -7.95
N HIS A 49 8.75 14.81 -8.19
CA HIS A 49 10.05 14.40 -7.69
C HIS A 49 11.17 15.06 -8.52
N PRO A 50 12.22 15.66 -7.91
CA PRO A 50 13.37 16.13 -8.66
C PRO A 50 13.96 14.99 -9.51
N THR A 51 14.24 15.28 -10.78
CA THR A 51 14.78 14.31 -11.75
C THR A 51 16.29 14.05 -11.59
N ASP A 52 16.94 14.76 -10.68
CA ASP A 52 18.37 14.63 -10.36
C ASP A 52 18.50 14.25 -8.88
N MET A 53 18.02 13.05 -8.56
CA MET A 53 18.16 12.45 -7.23
C MET A 53 19.29 11.43 -7.23
N SER A 54 20.07 11.40 -6.15
CA SER A 54 20.93 10.26 -5.91
C SER A 54 20.06 9.03 -5.65
N ALA A 55 20.57 7.84 -6.01
CA ALA A 55 19.90 6.56 -5.71
C ALA A 55 19.53 6.43 -4.22
N LEU A 56 20.33 7.02 -3.31
CA LEU A 56 20.05 7.07 -1.88
C LEU A 56 18.77 7.87 -1.55
N LYS A 57 18.53 8.98 -2.26
CA LYS A 57 17.36 9.84 -2.05
C LYS A 57 16.09 9.23 -2.62
N GLU A 58 16.20 8.57 -3.78
CA GLU A 58 15.11 7.77 -4.35
C GLU A 58 14.71 6.63 -3.39
N ALA A 59 15.69 5.90 -2.86
CA ALA A 59 15.46 4.84 -1.89
C ALA A 59 14.86 5.35 -0.57
N THR A 60 15.27 6.55 -0.13
CA THR A 60 14.72 7.21 1.07
C THR A 60 13.23 7.53 0.90
N ILE A 61 12.85 8.09 -0.25
CA ILE A 61 11.44 8.39 -0.57
C ILE A 61 10.66 7.08 -0.67
N PHE A 62 11.18 6.12 -1.44
CA PHE A 62 10.58 4.81 -1.62
C PHE A 62 10.24 4.14 -0.27
N ILE A 63 11.23 3.95 0.60
CA ILE A 63 11.04 3.32 1.91
C ILE A 63 10.09 4.13 2.80
N GLY A 64 10.15 5.47 2.72
CA GLY A 64 9.29 6.37 3.49
C GLY A 64 7.81 6.25 3.11
N ASP A 65 7.51 6.19 1.82
CA ASP A 65 6.15 6.11 1.29
C ASP A 65 5.51 4.77 1.67
N PHE A 66 6.21 3.66 1.40
CA PHE A 66 5.67 2.34 1.73
C PHE A 66 5.49 2.09 3.24
N ARG A 67 6.38 2.64 4.08
CA ARG A 67 6.19 2.63 5.53
C ARG A 67 4.88 3.31 5.91
N THR A 68 4.60 4.45 5.29
CA THR A 68 3.40 5.24 5.56
C THR A 68 2.15 4.51 5.10
N ASP A 69 2.18 3.91 3.90
CA ASP A 69 1.07 3.13 3.37
C ASP A 69 0.78 1.88 4.19
N LEU A 70 1.81 1.09 4.54
CA LEU A 70 1.62 -0.09 5.37
C LEU A 70 1.02 0.27 6.73
N ALA A 71 1.52 1.34 7.38
CA ALA A 71 0.97 1.80 8.65
C ALA A 71 -0.50 2.22 8.52
N ARG A 72 -0.85 2.96 7.46
CA ARG A 72 -2.22 3.39 7.17
C ARG A 72 -3.16 2.20 6.96
N LEU A 73 -2.77 1.23 6.14
CA LEU A 73 -3.58 0.06 5.82
C LEU A 73 -3.79 -0.83 7.06
N MET A 74 -2.75 -1.00 7.88
CA MET A 74 -2.87 -1.77 9.13
C MET A 74 -3.80 -1.10 10.15
N VAL A 75 -3.81 0.23 10.22
CA VAL A 75 -4.80 0.98 11.03
C VAL A 75 -6.20 0.77 10.48
N SER A 76 -6.38 0.88 9.16
CA SER A 76 -7.68 0.65 8.50
C SER A 76 -8.22 -0.76 8.78
N LEU A 77 -7.38 -1.79 8.65
CA LEU A 77 -7.75 -3.17 8.98
C LEU A 77 -8.15 -3.31 10.46
N GLY A 78 -7.44 -2.62 11.35
CA GLY A 78 -7.77 -2.59 12.77
C GLY A 78 -9.12 -1.93 13.07
N ASP A 79 -9.44 -0.83 12.37
CA ASP A 79 -10.72 -0.14 12.50
C ASP A 79 -11.89 -0.99 11.98
N GLN A 80 -11.71 -1.68 10.84
CA GLN A 80 -12.67 -2.64 10.30
C GLN A 80 -12.94 -3.75 11.32
N LEU A 81 -11.90 -4.35 11.90
CA LEU A 81 -12.08 -5.40 12.90
C LEU A 81 -12.57 -4.88 14.27
N ALA A 82 -12.48 -3.59 14.55
CA ALA A 82 -13.11 -3.01 15.74
C ALA A 82 -14.62 -2.82 15.57
N GLY A 83 -15.16 -3.02 14.35
CA GLY A 83 -16.53 -2.67 14.01
C GLY A 83 -16.76 -1.16 13.96
N SER A 84 -15.69 -0.37 13.86
CA SER A 84 -15.77 1.09 13.67
C SER A 84 -16.54 1.34 12.37
N ASN A 85 -17.69 2.03 12.46
CA ASN A 85 -18.58 2.31 11.32
C ASN A 85 -19.31 1.09 10.69
N GLY A 86 -19.35 -0.07 11.37
CA GLY A 86 -20.07 -1.25 10.87
C GLY A 86 -19.43 -1.89 9.63
N GLN A 87 -18.13 -1.65 9.42
CA GLN A 87 -17.35 -2.31 8.38
C GLN A 87 -16.69 -3.56 8.94
N HIS A 88 -16.52 -4.58 8.11
CA HIS A 88 -15.77 -5.80 8.42
C HIS A 88 -14.55 -5.88 7.48
N PRO A 89 -13.50 -6.61 7.87
CA PRO A 89 -12.42 -6.93 6.94
C PRO A 89 -12.97 -7.54 5.66
N THR A 90 -12.46 -7.11 4.51
CA THR A 90 -12.81 -7.65 3.20
C THR A 90 -11.58 -8.25 2.54
N LEU A 91 -11.80 -9.13 1.55
CA LEU A 91 -10.71 -9.66 0.72
C LEU A 91 -9.87 -8.55 0.10
N GLU A 92 -10.53 -7.49 -0.37
CA GLU A 92 -9.88 -6.32 -0.96
C GLU A 92 -8.94 -5.63 0.04
N SER A 93 -9.39 -5.39 1.29
CA SER A 93 -8.54 -4.82 2.34
C SER A 93 -7.29 -5.65 2.63
N LEU A 94 -7.41 -6.98 2.60
CA LEU A 94 -6.26 -7.87 2.82
C LEU A 94 -5.31 -7.87 1.61
N GLN A 95 -5.87 -7.87 0.39
CA GLN A 95 -5.12 -7.80 -0.85
C GLN A 95 -4.34 -6.50 -0.99
N GLU A 96 -4.92 -5.35 -0.63
CA GLU A 96 -4.20 -4.06 -0.63
C GLU A 96 -2.93 -4.10 0.24
N ILE A 97 -2.99 -4.76 1.41
CA ILE A 97 -1.82 -4.91 2.28
C ILE A 97 -0.77 -5.80 1.62
N ILE A 98 -1.19 -6.92 1.02
CA ILE A 98 -0.29 -7.85 0.33
C ILE A 98 0.40 -7.17 -0.87
N GLU A 99 -0.33 -6.38 -1.65
CA GLU A 99 0.22 -5.63 -2.79
C GLU A 99 1.30 -4.63 -2.33
N VAL A 100 1.07 -3.96 -1.20
CA VAL A 100 2.08 -3.09 -0.58
C VAL A 100 3.30 -3.88 -0.13
N ILE A 101 3.10 -5.06 0.46
CA ILE A 101 4.22 -5.96 0.85
C ILE A 101 5.03 -6.37 -0.38
N ASP A 102 4.37 -6.83 -1.45
CA ASP A 102 5.02 -7.25 -2.69
C ASP A 102 5.77 -6.08 -3.36
N ALA A 103 5.20 -4.87 -3.33
CA ALA A 103 5.87 -3.67 -3.83
C ALA A 103 7.12 -3.32 -3.01
N ILE A 104 7.06 -3.44 -1.68
CA ILE A 104 8.23 -3.24 -0.81
C ILE A 104 9.32 -4.27 -1.13
N GLU A 105 8.97 -5.55 -1.16
CA GLU A 105 9.94 -6.61 -1.43
C GLU A 105 10.58 -6.44 -2.81
N GLY A 106 9.77 -6.15 -3.83
CA GLY A 106 10.23 -5.90 -5.19
C GLY A 106 11.16 -4.69 -5.27
N GLY A 107 10.80 -3.57 -4.65
CA GLY A 107 11.65 -2.39 -4.70
C GLY A 107 12.94 -2.52 -3.90
N LEU A 108 12.93 -3.24 -2.77
CA LEU A 108 14.15 -3.53 -2.02
C LEU A 108 15.12 -4.41 -2.83
N LEU A 109 14.62 -5.33 -3.65
CA LEU A 109 15.46 -6.09 -4.59
C LEU A 109 16.04 -5.19 -5.68
N CYS A 110 15.27 -4.24 -6.20
CA CYS A 110 15.75 -3.30 -7.21
C CYS A 110 16.76 -2.29 -6.66
N LEU A 111 16.77 -2.00 -5.34
CA LEU A 111 17.78 -1.10 -4.74
C LEU A 111 19.21 -1.60 -4.98
N ASP A 112 19.44 -2.91 -5.08
CA ASP A 112 20.74 -3.47 -5.41
C ASP A 112 21.13 -3.23 -6.89
N GLU A 113 20.16 -3.00 -7.77
CA GLU A 113 20.37 -2.76 -9.22
C GLU A 113 20.56 -1.28 -9.58
N TYR A 114 20.02 -0.35 -8.79
CA TYR A 114 20.06 1.12 -9.06
C TYR A 114 21.42 1.79 -8.83
N SER A 115 22.45 1.06 -8.39
CA SER A 115 23.76 1.64 -8.16
C SER A 115 24.63 1.64 -9.42
N GLU A 116 24.65 2.74 -10.18
CA GLU A 116 25.67 2.97 -11.22
C GLU A 116 27.09 3.13 -10.62
N HIS A 117 27.19 3.35 -9.30
CA HIS A 117 28.42 3.52 -8.56
C HIS A 117 28.59 2.46 -7.45
N GLU A 118 29.76 1.82 -7.41
CA GLU A 118 30.15 0.79 -6.42
C GLU A 118 29.91 1.25 -4.97
N LYS A 119 30.13 2.54 -4.70
CA LYS A 119 29.92 3.14 -3.38
C LYS A 119 28.43 3.27 -3.00
N SER A 120 27.55 3.58 -3.96
CA SER A 120 26.10 3.63 -3.72
C SER A 120 25.52 2.24 -3.51
N SER A 121 26.08 1.22 -4.18
CA SER A 121 25.72 -0.20 -4.02
C SER A 121 25.97 -0.66 -2.59
N GLU A 122 27.17 -0.38 -2.06
CA GLU A 122 27.56 -0.77 -0.70
C GLU A 122 26.71 -0.06 0.36
N LEU A 123 26.33 1.20 0.13
CA LEU A 123 25.46 1.95 1.02
C LEU A 123 24.02 1.42 1.02
N LEU A 124 23.47 1.07 -0.15
CA LEU A 124 22.13 0.51 -0.28
C LEU A 124 22.06 -0.91 0.32
N SER A 125 23.09 -1.73 0.12
CA SER A 125 23.23 -3.04 0.76
C SER A 125 23.25 -2.93 2.30
N GLN A 126 24.00 -1.97 2.83
CA GLN A 126 24.02 -1.68 4.27
C GLN A 126 22.67 -1.23 4.84
N VAL A 127 21.77 -0.70 4.00
CA VAL A 127 20.44 -0.28 4.42
C VAL A 127 19.44 -1.42 4.29
N SER A 128 19.52 -2.23 3.22
CA SER A 128 18.67 -3.41 3.06
C SER A 128 18.87 -4.43 4.19
N GLU A 129 20.11 -4.57 4.70
CA GLU A 129 20.41 -5.41 5.87
C GLU A 129 19.70 -4.97 7.16
N VAL A 130 19.35 -3.69 7.30
CA VAL A 130 18.70 -3.14 8.50
C VAL A 130 17.18 -3.35 8.46
N ILE A 131 16.61 -3.54 7.28
CA ILE A 131 15.17 -3.67 7.07
C ILE A 131 14.72 -5.09 7.38
N ASP A 132 13.74 -5.24 8.26
CA ASP A 132 13.20 -6.53 8.67
C ASP A 132 12.18 -7.06 7.64
N ILE A 133 12.69 -7.48 6.48
CA ILE A 133 11.89 -8.11 5.41
C ILE A 133 11.22 -9.39 5.91
N GLN A 134 11.83 -10.12 6.84
CA GLN A 134 11.26 -11.35 7.38
C GLN A 134 9.95 -11.11 8.13
N SER A 135 9.81 -9.95 8.79
CA SER A 135 8.53 -9.55 9.38
C SER A 135 7.45 -9.30 8.32
N LEU A 136 7.79 -8.75 7.15
CA LEU A 136 6.83 -8.59 6.05
C LEU A 136 6.41 -9.92 5.44
N ARG A 137 7.35 -10.84 5.22
CA ARG A 137 7.03 -12.19 4.71
C ARG A 137 6.07 -12.94 5.63
N LYS A 138 6.35 -12.90 6.93
CA LYS A 138 5.46 -13.50 7.93
C LYS A 138 4.11 -12.81 8.01
N LEU A 139 4.07 -11.48 7.82
CA LEU A 139 2.82 -10.74 7.74
C LEU A 139 2.00 -11.21 6.54
N ARG A 140 2.62 -11.27 5.35
CA ARG A 140 2.00 -11.82 4.14
C ARG A 140 1.48 -13.23 4.37
N ASP A 141 2.31 -14.12 4.89
CA ASP A 141 1.93 -15.51 5.17
C ASP A 141 0.69 -15.55 6.06
N LEU A 142 0.62 -14.71 7.10
CA LEU A 142 -0.54 -14.64 8.01
C LEU A 142 -1.82 -14.16 7.30
N LEU A 143 -1.71 -13.26 6.32
CA LEU A 143 -2.86 -12.72 5.58
C LEU A 143 -3.33 -13.63 4.43
N GLU A 144 -2.42 -14.41 3.82
CA GLU A 144 -2.73 -15.29 2.68
C GLU A 144 -3.02 -16.75 3.08
N HIS A 145 -2.67 -17.18 4.29
CA HIS A 145 -2.80 -18.59 4.64
C HIS A 145 -4.27 -19.04 4.67
N TYR A 146 -4.55 -20.25 4.17
CA TYR A 146 -5.89 -20.82 4.17
C TYR A 146 -6.45 -21.08 5.59
N ASP A 147 -5.56 -21.19 6.59
CA ASP A 147 -5.91 -21.32 8.01
C ASP A 147 -6.02 -19.94 8.73
N SER A 148 -5.94 -18.83 8.00
CA SER A 148 -6.04 -17.47 8.54
C SER A 148 -7.50 -17.15 8.89
N HIS A 149 -7.75 -16.82 10.16
CA HIS A 149 -9.07 -16.38 10.60
C HIS A 149 -9.42 -14.99 10.05
N LEU A 150 -8.42 -14.15 9.75
CA LEU A 150 -8.63 -12.89 9.04
C LEU A 150 -9.17 -13.14 7.63
N LEU A 151 -8.60 -14.11 6.91
CA LEU A 151 -9.07 -14.50 5.58
C LEU A 151 -10.46 -15.15 5.66
N GLU A 152 -10.65 -16.10 6.58
CA GLU A 152 -11.95 -16.78 6.76
C GLU A 152 -13.05 -15.78 7.11
N LEU A 153 -12.77 -14.78 7.96
CA LEU A 153 -13.71 -13.70 8.28
C LEU A 153 -13.99 -12.81 7.06
N ALA A 154 -12.97 -12.49 6.26
CA ALA A 154 -13.12 -11.66 5.06
C ALA A 154 -13.93 -12.34 3.94
N GLU A 155 -13.91 -13.67 3.90
CA GLU A 155 -14.70 -14.49 2.98
C GLU A 155 -16.08 -14.88 3.54
N PHE A 156 -16.31 -14.65 4.83
CA PHE A 156 -17.49 -15.17 5.51
C PHE A 156 -18.77 -14.47 5.01
N SER A 157 -19.69 -15.29 4.50
CA SER A 157 -21.01 -14.89 4.05
C SER A 157 -22.07 -15.53 4.94
N VAL A 158 -22.77 -14.70 5.71
CA VAL A 158 -23.89 -15.13 6.56
C VAL A 158 -24.95 -15.84 5.73
N GLU A 159 -25.24 -15.34 4.53
CA GLU A 159 -26.22 -15.93 3.62
C GLU A 159 -25.80 -17.32 3.15
N ASP A 160 -24.56 -17.48 2.69
CA ASP A 160 -24.06 -18.77 2.23
C ASP A 160 -23.96 -19.78 3.36
N PHE A 161 -23.61 -19.33 4.57
CA PHE A 161 -23.60 -20.17 5.76
C PHE A 161 -25.01 -20.65 6.12
N ILE A 162 -25.99 -19.74 6.19
CA ILE A 162 -27.40 -20.08 6.46
C ILE A 162 -27.93 -21.06 5.40
N ASN A 163 -27.67 -20.78 4.12
CA ASN A 163 -28.07 -21.65 3.02
C ASN A 163 -27.44 -23.04 3.15
N SER A 164 -26.17 -23.12 3.50
CA SER A 164 -25.47 -24.39 3.72
C SER A 164 -26.05 -25.17 4.90
N TYR A 165 -26.29 -24.48 6.02
CA TYR A 165 -26.87 -25.04 7.24
C TYR A 165 -28.27 -25.62 7.01
N LEU A 166 -29.14 -24.89 6.30
CA LEU A 166 -30.51 -25.35 5.99
C LEU A 166 -30.55 -26.55 5.03
N ASN A 167 -29.50 -26.73 4.23
CA ASN A 167 -29.37 -27.85 3.30
C ASN A 167 -28.73 -29.10 3.92
N GLU A 168 -28.35 -29.07 5.21
CA GLU A 168 -27.85 -30.26 5.89
C GLU A 168 -28.91 -31.37 5.91
N PRO A 169 -28.56 -32.65 5.64
CA PRO A 169 -29.55 -33.71 5.41
C PRO A 169 -30.53 -33.97 6.56
N GLU A 170 -30.11 -33.68 7.79
CA GLU A 170 -30.92 -33.82 9.01
C GLU A 170 -31.88 -32.64 9.16
N ILE A 171 -31.40 -31.43 8.86
CA ILE A 171 -32.15 -30.18 8.96
C ILE A 171 -33.16 -30.04 7.81
N ALA A 172 -32.73 -30.32 6.58
CA ALA A 172 -33.57 -30.21 5.39
C ALA A 172 -34.85 -31.07 5.53
N LYS A 173 -34.72 -32.31 6.04
CA LYS A 173 -35.88 -33.21 6.23
C LYS A 173 -36.92 -32.66 7.19
N GLU A 174 -36.50 -31.98 8.25
CA GLU A 174 -37.40 -31.43 9.27
C GLU A 174 -37.88 -30.01 8.94
N ALA A 175 -37.11 -29.26 8.15
CA ALA A 175 -37.44 -27.92 7.72
C ALA A 175 -38.56 -27.89 6.68
N TYR A 176 -38.60 -28.83 5.73
CA TYR A 176 -39.58 -28.84 4.62
C TYR A 176 -41.03 -29.14 5.03
N ASP A 177 -41.29 -29.67 6.23
CA ASP A 177 -42.65 -30.06 6.66
C ASP A 177 -43.47 -28.87 7.21
N GLU A 178 -43.17 -28.34 8.39
CA GLU A 178 -43.95 -27.26 9.04
C GLU A 178 -43.12 -26.32 9.94
N HIS A 179 -41.78 -26.47 9.95
CA HIS A 179 -40.90 -25.82 10.92
C HIS A 179 -39.85 -24.88 10.31
N VAL A 180 -40.06 -24.46 9.05
CA VAL A 180 -39.16 -23.58 8.28
C VAL A 180 -38.67 -22.39 9.13
N ASP A 181 -39.58 -21.63 9.75
CA ASP A 181 -39.23 -20.44 10.53
C ASP A 181 -38.29 -20.76 11.72
N LYS A 182 -38.49 -21.91 12.36
CA LYS A 182 -37.65 -22.37 13.47
C LYS A 182 -36.24 -22.69 12.99
N TYR A 183 -36.10 -23.39 11.87
CA TYR A 183 -34.79 -23.76 11.33
C TYR A 183 -34.06 -22.56 10.72
N ILE A 184 -34.78 -21.62 10.11
CA ILE A 184 -34.21 -20.33 9.70
C ILE A 184 -33.64 -19.61 10.93
N GLN A 185 -34.40 -19.51 12.02
CA GLN A 185 -33.92 -18.85 13.23
C GLN A 185 -32.71 -19.57 13.85
N LEU A 186 -32.68 -20.90 13.84
CA LEU A 186 -31.51 -21.67 14.28
C LEU A 186 -30.30 -21.42 13.38
N ALA A 187 -30.49 -21.39 12.06
CA ALA A 187 -29.43 -21.12 11.10
C ALA A 187 -28.86 -19.71 11.27
N THR A 188 -29.72 -18.71 11.49
CA THR A 188 -29.31 -17.33 11.77
C THR A 188 -28.51 -17.25 13.06
N ASN A 189 -29.00 -17.83 14.16
CA ASN A 189 -28.25 -17.84 15.43
C ASN A 189 -26.89 -18.54 15.27
N ALA A 190 -26.84 -19.65 14.53
CA ALA A 190 -25.59 -20.37 14.27
C ALA A 190 -24.61 -19.54 13.42
N ALA A 191 -25.12 -18.77 12.45
CA ALA A 191 -24.31 -17.87 11.64
C ALA A 191 -23.73 -16.72 12.48
N GLU A 192 -24.54 -16.10 13.34
CA GLU A 192 -24.10 -15.06 14.28
C GLU A 192 -23.03 -15.59 15.24
N ASP A 193 -23.24 -16.80 15.80
CA ASP A 193 -22.27 -17.45 16.68
C ASP A 193 -20.93 -17.74 15.94
N LYS A 194 -21.00 -18.21 14.69
CA LYS A 194 -19.82 -18.48 13.86
C LYS A 194 -19.09 -17.19 13.50
N GLU A 195 -19.81 -16.15 13.09
CA GLU A 195 -19.24 -14.84 12.78
C GLU A 195 -18.50 -14.26 14.00
N GLN A 196 -19.13 -14.31 15.17
CA GLN A 196 -18.52 -13.82 16.41
C GLN A 196 -17.26 -14.62 16.77
N GLN A 197 -17.26 -15.94 16.58
CA GLN A 197 -16.07 -16.77 16.79
C GLN A 197 -14.93 -16.38 15.84
N LEU A 198 -15.23 -16.19 14.55
CA LEU A 198 -14.25 -15.73 13.56
C LEU A 198 -13.69 -14.36 13.94
N HIS A 199 -14.56 -13.45 14.35
CA HIS A 199 -14.18 -12.11 14.75
C HIS A 199 -13.25 -12.10 15.98
N ASP A 200 -13.50 -12.96 16.97
CA ASP A 200 -12.65 -13.08 18.16
C ASP A 200 -11.30 -13.78 17.87
N ALA A 201 -11.28 -14.71 16.92
CA ALA A 201 -10.05 -15.34 16.45
C ALA A 201 -9.20 -14.37 15.61
N ALA A 202 -9.80 -13.70 14.64
CA ALA A 202 -9.18 -12.66 13.81
C ALA A 202 -8.59 -11.53 14.67
N LYS A 203 -9.23 -11.15 15.79
CA LYS A 203 -8.67 -10.16 16.74
C LYS A 203 -7.34 -10.57 17.34
N LYS A 204 -7.09 -11.87 17.51
CA LYS A 204 -5.82 -12.38 18.02
C LYS A 204 -4.76 -12.33 16.93
N GLU A 205 -5.10 -12.75 15.72
CA GLU A 205 -4.22 -12.68 14.55
C GLU A 205 -3.85 -11.25 14.19
N LEU A 206 -4.80 -10.31 14.26
CA LEU A 206 -4.52 -8.89 14.02
C LEU A 206 -3.46 -8.35 14.97
N LYS A 207 -3.41 -8.78 16.23
CA LYS A 207 -2.36 -8.36 17.16
C LYS A 207 -0.99 -8.86 16.72
N GLU A 208 -0.93 -10.08 16.19
CA GLU A 208 0.30 -10.63 15.63
C GLU A 208 0.71 -9.87 14.36
N ALA A 209 -0.23 -9.67 13.43
CA ALA A 209 -0.05 -8.90 12.21
C ALA A 209 0.45 -7.47 12.51
N ALA A 210 -0.18 -6.78 13.47
CA ALA A 210 0.23 -5.45 13.92
C ALA A 210 1.64 -5.45 14.52
N SER A 211 2.01 -6.51 15.26
CA SER A 211 3.36 -6.64 15.82
C SER A 211 4.43 -6.84 14.74
N LEU A 212 4.10 -7.54 13.66
CA LEU A 212 4.97 -7.76 12.50
C LEU A 212 5.13 -6.46 11.70
N ALA A 213 4.02 -5.81 11.38
CA ALA A 213 4.02 -4.51 10.71
C ALA A 213 4.80 -3.45 11.51
N THR A 214 4.59 -3.38 12.83
CA THR A 214 5.31 -2.43 13.71
C THR A 214 6.83 -2.69 13.71
N ARG A 215 7.25 -3.97 13.68
CA ARG A 215 8.68 -4.31 13.57
C ARG A 215 9.28 -3.82 12.25
N PHE A 216 8.58 -4.05 11.14
CA PHE A 216 9.01 -3.53 9.85
C PHE A 216 9.07 -1.99 9.84
N VAL A 217 8.01 -1.31 10.30
CA VAL A 217 7.95 0.16 10.39
C VAL A 217 9.12 0.72 11.19
N ARG A 218 9.45 0.08 12.33
CA ARG A 218 10.60 0.50 13.14
C ARG A 218 11.94 0.22 12.45
N SER A 219 12.07 -0.91 11.77
CA SER A 219 13.30 -1.23 11.03
C SER A 219 13.53 -0.28 9.85
N SER A 220 12.46 0.13 9.16
CA SER A 220 12.50 1.11 8.08
C SER A 220 12.81 2.52 8.59
N GLU A 221 12.33 2.90 9.79
CA GLU A 221 12.78 4.14 10.44
C GLU A 221 14.29 4.17 10.68
N ASN A 222 14.85 3.09 11.23
CA ASN A 222 16.30 2.98 11.45
C ASN A 222 17.07 3.03 10.12
N ALA A 223 16.55 2.38 9.07
CA ALA A 223 17.11 2.43 7.73
C ALA A 223 17.13 3.86 7.18
N LEU A 224 16.03 4.61 7.31
CA LEU A 224 15.93 6.01 6.88
C LEU A 224 16.87 6.94 7.67
N GLU A 225 17.05 6.71 8.97
CA GLU A 225 18.03 7.46 9.78
C GLU A 225 19.46 7.19 9.28
N LYS A 226 19.80 5.92 9.05
CA LYS A 226 21.10 5.53 8.48
C LYS A 226 21.31 6.15 7.10
N MET A 227 20.31 6.16 6.23
CA MET A 227 20.39 6.83 4.92
C MET A 227 20.70 8.32 5.05
N LYS A 228 20.09 9.03 6.01
CA LYS A 228 20.39 10.46 6.26
C LYS A 228 21.82 10.69 6.75
N GLU A 229 22.32 9.83 7.64
CA GLU A 229 23.71 9.89 8.11
C GLU A 229 24.69 9.68 6.96
N LEU A 230 24.40 8.71 6.10
CA LEU A 230 25.20 8.38 4.93
C LEU A 230 25.18 9.52 3.90
N GLU A 231 24.02 10.14 3.63
CA GLU A 231 23.90 11.32 2.76
C GLU A 231 24.82 12.43 3.28
N ASN A 232 24.74 12.79 4.56
CA ASN A 232 25.59 13.82 5.16
C ASN A 232 27.10 13.50 5.05
N SER A 233 27.48 12.22 5.21
CA SER A 233 28.89 11.80 5.12
C SER A 233 29.48 11.90 3.71
N ILE A 234 28.64 11.81 2.66
CA ILE A 234 29.07 11.94 1.26
C ILE A 234 29.37 13.41 0.94
N TRP A 235 28.57 14.34 1.46
CA TRP A 235 28.72 15.78 1.21
C TRP A 235 29.83 16.46 2.03
N ASP A 236 30.25 15.89 3.16
CA ASP A 236 31.38 16.42 3.96
C ASP A 236 32.76 16.20 3.30
N PHE A 237 32.87 15.34 2.29
CA PHE A 237 34.11 15.09 1.56
C PHE A 237 34.38 16.05 0.39
N ASP A 238 33.36 16.73 -0.14
CA ASP A 238 33.48 17.61 -1.31
C ASP A 238 33.80 19.09 -0.95
N ASN A 239 33.95 19.41 0.34
CA ASN A 239 34.30 20.75 0.83
C ASN A 239 35.78 20.92 1.25
N THR A 240 36.68 20.01 0.85
CA THR A 240 38.14 20.13 1.03
C THR A 240 38.88 20.05 -0.29
#